data_AF-A0A353TG38-F1
#
_entry.id   AF-A0A353TG38-F1
#
_cell.length_a   1.000
_cell.length_b   1.000
_cell.length_c   1.000
_cell.angle_alpha   90.00
_cell.angle_beta   90.00
_cell.angle_gamma   90.00
#
_symmetry.space_group_name_H-M   'P 1'
#
loop_
_entity.id
_entity.type
_entity.pdbx_description
1 polymer ?
#
loop_
_entity_poly.entity_id
_entity_poly.type
_entity_poly.pdbx_seq_one_letter_code
_entity_poly.pdbx_strand_id
1 'polypeptide(L)'
;SFMQSLLENRLNMGLNLFYIKGDNMIQQAEPGIGKWGNTGKVENKGFEISTHYQVARDFRLSANYSLLSMAYKILAAPEHKLYVSANYTKNRWNLSTGIQYVGNLYKTVKPEPVKENFVLWNARINYRALDWLNLFLKGENLLGQEYEINAGYPMPKTTAFGGIQLHF
;
A
#
# COMPACT_ATOMS: atom_id res chain seq x y z
N SER A 1 -0.22 11.87 17.23
CA SER A 1 0.87 11.54 16.28
C SER A 1 2.10 12.33 16.65
N PHE A 2 3.28 11.80 16.32
CA PHE A 2 4.58 12.45 16.52
C PHE A 2 5.27 12.57 15.16
N MET A 3 5.93 13.69 14.91
CA MET A 3 6.68 13.93 13.68
C MET A 3 7.99 14.62 14.04
N GLN A 4 9.08 14.13 13.47
CA GLN A 4 10.41 14.68 13.68
C GLN A 4 11.08 14.88 12.33
N SER A 5 11.68 16.07 12.18
CA SER A 5 12.54 16.39 11.05
C SER A 5 13.99 16.51 11.52
N LEU A 6 14.92 15.96 10.75
CA LEU A 6 16.36 15.89 11.05
C LEU A 6 17.17 16.17 9.78
N LEU A 7 18.47 16.44 9.94
CA LEU A 7 19.41 16.67 8.85
C LEU A 7 18.96 17.79 7.91
N GLU A 8 18.61 18.96 8.46
CA GLU A 8 18.10 20.10 7.68
C GLU A 8 16.88 19.72 6.81
N ASN A 9 15.92 19.02 7.42
CA ASN A 9 14.70 18.51 6.80
C ASN A 9 14.87 17.44 5.71
N ARG A 10 16.07 16.88 5.57
CA ARG A 10 16.32 15.79 4.63
C ARG A 10 15.77 14.47 5.14
N LEU A 11 15.66 14.27 6.45
CA LEU A 11 15.06 13.08 7.06
C LEU A 11 13.81 13.47 7.83
N ASN A 12 12.66 12.95 7.41
CA ASN A 12 11.39 13.14 8.08
C ASN A 12 10.88 11.79 8.58
N MET A 13 10.57 11.71 9.86
CA MET A 13 10.03 10.52 10.51
C MET A 13 8.70 10.87 11.16
N GLY A 14 7.73 9.97 11.06
CA GLY A 14 6.41 10.10 11.65
C GLY A 14 6.04 8.81 12.36
N LEU A 15 5.44 8.93 13.54
CA LEU A 15 4.85 7.85 14.31
C LEU A 15 3.41 8.21 14.64
N ASN A 16 2.48 7.34 14.31
CA ASN A 16 1.08 7.45 14.67
C ASN A 16 0.69 6.26 15.53
N LEU A 17 0.03 6.51 16.66
CA LEU A 17 -0.57 5.48 17.50
C LEU A 17 -2.07 5.71 17.47
N PHE A 18 -2.86 4.66 17.26
CA PHE A 18 -4.30 4.78 17.18
C PHE A 18 -5.02 3.68 17.93
N TYR A 19 -6.19 4.05 18.44
CA TYR A 19 -7.21 3.16 18.98
C TYR A 19 -8.56 3.65 18.47
N ILE A 20 -9.28 2.78 17.79
CA ILE A 20 -10.58 3.06 17.19
C ILE A 20 -11.55 2.02 17.74
N LYS A 21 -12.59 2.51 18.39
CA LYS A 21 -13.72 1.69 18.84
C LYS A 21 -14.99 2.29 18.30
N GLY A 22 -15.81 1.45 17.68
CA GLY A 22 -17.09 1.85 17.11
C GLY A 22 -18.09 0.73 17.22
N ASP A 23 -19.32 1.10 17.55
CA ASP A 23 -20.45 0.20 17.65
C ASP A 23 -21.51 0.60 16.61
N ASN A 24 -22.53 -0.23 16.42
CA ASN A 24 -23.70 0.10 15.57
C ASN A 24 -23.34 0.31 14.08
N MET A 25 -22.28 -0.35 13.59
CA MET A 25 -21.92 -0.30 12.17
C MET A 25 -22.92 -1.10 11.34
N ILE A 26 -23.27 -0.57 10.17
CA ILE A 26 -24.10 -1.27 9.18
C ILE A 26 -23.31 -2.48 8.66
N GLN A 27 -23.81 -3.69 8.91
CA GLN A 27 -23.26 -4.94 8.38
C GLN A 27 -24.39 -5.86 7.92
N GLN A 28 -24.08 -6.77 7.00
CA GLN A 28 -24.97 -7.88 6.71
C GLN A 28 -24.82 -8.95 7.79
N ALA A 29 -25.94 -9.36 8.40
CA ALA A 29 -25.93 -10.45 9.38
C ALA A 29 -25.45 -11.76 8.74
N GLU A 30 -25.88 -12.01 7.50
CA GLU A 30 -25.49 -13.12 6.65
C GLU A 30 -25.09 -12.60 5.26
N PRO A 31 -23.85 -12.88 4.80
CA PRO A 31 -23.39 -12.42 3.49
C PRO A 31 -24.30 -12.91 2.36
N GLY A 32 -24.68 -12.01 1.44
CA GLY A 32 -25.39 -12.38 0.21
C GLY A 32 -26.91 -12.45 0.32
N ILE A 33 -27.48 -12.30 1.52
CA ILE A 33 -28.94 -12.33 1.75
C ILE A 33 -29.56 -10.92 1.66
N GLY A 34 -28.72 -9.87 1.59
CA GLY A 34 -29.18 -8.49 1.42
C GLY A 34 -29.84 -7.87 2.65
N LYS A 35 -29.80 -8.53 3.81
CA LYS A 35 -30.32 -8.02 5.08
C LYS A 35 -29.22 -7.25 5.82
N TRP A 36 -29.36 -5.94 5.87
CA TRP A 36 -28.46 -5.03 6.59
C TRP A 36 -29.03 -4.68 7.96
N GLY A 37 -28.17 -4.59 8.96
CA GLY A 37 -28.53 -4.13 10.30
C GLY A 37 -27.36 -3.46 10.98
N ASN A 38 -27.64 -2.67 12.01
CA ASN A 38 -26.62 -1.92 12.76
C ASN A 38 -26.06 -2.76 13.91
N THR A 39 -25.53 -3.94 13.58
CA THR A 39 -25.02 -4.91 14.57
C THR A 39 -23.49 -4.98 14.59
N GLY A 40 -22.85 -4.34 13.62
CA GLY A 40 -21.40 -4.38 13.47
C GLY A 40 -20.67 -3.64 14.60
N LYS A 41 -19.54 -4.22 15.01
CA LYS A 41 -18.60 -3.63 15.95
C LYS A 41 -17.22 -3.59 15.32
N VAL A 42 -16.46 -2.54 15.61
CA VAL A 42 -15.05 -2.42 15.25
C VAL A 42 -14.28 -2.03 16.49
N GLU A 43 -13.18 -2.72 16.72
CA GLU A 43 -12.21 -2.34 17.72
C GLU A 43 -10.83 -2.68 17.18
N ASN A 44 -10.11 -1.62 16.81
CA ASN A 44 -8.84 -1.67 16.11
C ASN A 44 -7.84 -0.83 16.87
N LYS A 45 -6.65 -1.36 17.07
CA LYS A 45 -5.53 -0.62 17.66
C LYS A 45 -4.28 -0.88 16.86
N GLY A 46 -3.36 0.06 16.86
CA GLY A 46 -2.19 -0.10 16.03
C GLY A 46 -1.28 1.10 16.04
N PHE A 47 -0.28 1.00 15.18
CA PHE A 47 0.62 2.08 14.94
C PHE A 47 1.08 2.13 13.48
N GLU A 48 1.48 3.31 13.06
CA GLU A 48 2.02 3.56 11.74
C GLU A 48 3.32 4.34 11.87
N ILE A 49 4.32 3.92 11.11
CA ILE A 49 5.61 4.59 11.02
C ILE A 49 5.81 5.01 9.57
N SER A 50 6.13 6.28 9.36
CA SER A 50 6.50 6.81 8.05
C SER A 50 7.90 7.40 8.11
N THR A 51 8.73 7.12 7.13
CA THR A 51 10.09 7.68 7.01
C THR A 51 10.32 8.13 5.58
N HIS A 52 10.80 9.36 5.41
CA HIS A 52 11.17 9.94 4.13
C HIS A 52 12.59 10.48 4.24
N TYR A 53 13.48 10.06 3.35
CA TYR A 53 14.87 10.45 3.37
C TYR A 53 15.35 10.95 2.01
N GLN A 54 15.78 12.21 1.95
CA GLN A 54 16.40 12.85 0.80
C GLN A 54 17.92 12.62 0.82
N VAL A 55 18.34 11.47 0.28
CA VAL A 55 19.73 11.01 0.26
C VAL A 55 20.63 11.93 -0.57
N ALA A 56 20.11 12.46 -1.68
CA ALA A 56 20.76 13.47 -2.51
C ALA A 56 19.67 14.32 -3.18
N ARG A 57 19.99 15.43 -3.84
CA ARG A 57 18.98 16.27 -4.53
C ARG A 57 18.10 15.46 -5.49
N ASP A 58 18.72 14.50 -6.16
CA ASP A 58 18.12 13.72 -7.24
C ASP A 58 17.67 12.31 -6.76
N PHE A 59 17.86 11.96 -5.48
CA PHE A 59 17.56 10.63 -4.94
C PHE A 59 16.85 10.67 -3.59
N ARG A 60 15.69 10.01 -3.53
CA ARG A 60 14.81 9.94 -2.35
C ARG A 60 14.44 8.50 -2.02
N LEU A 61 14.50 8.17 -0.74
CA LEU A 61 14.00 6.93 -0.17
C LEU A 61 12.76 7.21 0.67
N SER A 62 11.83 6.28 0.71
CA SER A 62 10.64 6.37 1.56
C SER A 62 10.26 4.99 2.07
N ALA A 63 9.81 4.92 3.31
CA ALA A 63 9.37 3.68 3.94
C ALA A 63 8.16 3.96 4.82
N ASN A 64 7.14 3.12 4.73
CA ASN A 64 5.93 3.21 5.55
C ASN A 64 5.61 1.82 6.07
N TYR A 65 5.40 1.71 7.38
CA TYR A 65 4.99 0.47 8.04
C TYR A 65 3.74 0.73 8.85
N SER A 66 2.78 -0.19 8.80
CA SER A 66 1.57 -0.16 9.61
C SER A 66 1.34 -1.52 10.25
N LEU A 67 1.02 -1.48 11.54
CA LEU A 67 0.56 -2.62 12.33
C LEU A 67 -0.88 -2.37 12.76
N LEU A 68 -1.77 -3.29 12.39
CA LEU A 68 -3.18 -3.26 12.72
C LEU A 68 -3.55 -4.50 13.54
N SER A 69 -3.92 -4.28 14.80
CA SER A 69 -4.46 -5.30 15.69
C SER A 69 -5.98 -5.14 15.77
N MET A 70 -6.70 -6.14 15.28
CA MET A 70 -8.16 -6.15 15.21
C MET A 70 -8.72 -7.11 16.25
N ALA A 71 -9.60 -6.61 17.12
CA ALA A 71 -10.40 -7.46 18.01
C ALA A 71 -11.47 -8.22 17.21
N TYR A 72 -12.15 -7.53 16.29
CA TYR A 72 -13.09 -8.12 15.34
C TYR A 72 -12.45 -8.16 13.95
N LYS A 73 -12.31 -9.36 13.36
CA LYS A 73 -11.57 -9.53 12.09
C LYS A 73 -12.32 -8.89 10.92
N ILE A 74 -11.60 -8.11 10.13
CA ILE A 74 -12.13 -7.36 8.98
C ILE A 74 -11.60 -8.00 7.70
N LEU A 75 -12.49 -8.25 6.74
CA LEU A 75 -12.15 -8.78 5.43
C LEU A 75 -11.23 -7.80 4.68
N ALA A 76 -10.24 -8.31 3.94
CA ALA A 76 -9.28 -7.54 3.16
C ALA A 76 -8.42 -6.56 3.99
N ALA A 77 -8.41 -6.68 5.32
CA ALA A 77 -7.57 -5.89 6.19
C ALA A 77 -6.31 -6.71 6.59
N PRO A 78 -5.09 -6.27 6.24
CA PRO A 78 -3.88 -6.90 6.71
C PRO A 78 -3.49 -6.42 8.10
N GLU A 79 -2.87 -7.29 8.90
CA GLU A 79 -2.29 -6.89 10.18
C GLU A 79 -0.95 -6.17 9.98
N HIS A 80 -0.17 -6.56 8.96
CA HIS A 80 1.11 -5.97 8.65
C HIS A 80 1.12 -5.42 7.22
N LYS A 81 1.51 -4.16 7.05
CA LYS A 81 1.72 -3.61 5.72
C LYS A 81 2.95 -2.71 5.72
N LEU A 82 3.96 -3.13 4.95
CA LEU A 82 5.21 -2.42 4.74
C LEU A 82 5.29 -2.00 3.27
N TYR A 83 5.68 -0.75 3.03
CA TYR A 83 5.98 -0.25 1.70
C TYR A 83 7.28 0.53 1.74
N VAL A 84 8.26 0.10 0.95
CA VAL A 84 9.55 0.78 0.79
C VAL A 84 9.70 1.18 -0.67
N SER A 85 10.10 2.41 -0.92
CA SER A 85 10.31 2.93 -2.26
C SER A 85 11.58 3.77 -2.39
N ALA A 86 12.10 3.77 -3.61
CA ALA A 86 13.22 4.57 -4.03
C ALA A 86 12.84 5.33 -5.30
N ASN A 87 13.13 6.62 -5.31
CA ASN A 87 12.84 7.52 -6.42
C ASN A 87 14.13 8.24 -6.80
N TYR A 88 14.47 8.18 -8.08
CA TYR A 88 15.65 8.83 -8.64
C TYR A 88 15.24 9.69 -9.83
N THR A 89 15.55 10.98 -9.79
CA THR A 89 15.21 11.92 -10.86
C THR A 89 16.43 12.72 -11.23
N LYS A 90 16.91 12.55 -12.47
CA LYS A 90 18.07 13.30 -12.98
C LYS A 90 17.86 13.67 -14.44
N ASN A 91 17.96 14.96 -14.73
CA ASN A 91 17.79 15.53 -16.07
C ASN A 91 16.47 15.10 -16.72
N ARG A 92 16.54 14.22 -17.73
CA ARG A 92 15.40 13.70 -18.49
C ARG A 92 14.84 12.40 -17.93
N TRP A 93 15.47 11.82 -16.91
CA TRP A 93 15.13 10.51 -16.38
C TRP A 93 14.44 10.63 -15.02
N ASN A 94 13.36 9.88 -14.84
CA ASN A 94 12.71 9.66 -13.56
C ASN A 94 12.44 8.15 -13.39
N LEU A 95 13.10 7.55 -12.42
CA LEU A 95 12.99 6.15 -12.09
C LEU A 95 12.38 6.05 -10.69
N SER A 96 11.41 5.16 -10.56
CA SER A 96 10.78 4.85 -9.28
C SER A 96 10.65 3.36 -9.14
N THR A 97 10.92 2.84 -7.96
CA THR A 97 10.69 1.44 -7.64
C THR A 97 10.21 1.33 -6.21
N GLY A 98 9.40 0.31 -5.92
CA GLY A 98 8.95 0.05 -4.58
C GLY A 98 8.59 -1.39 -4.36
N ILE A 99 8.84 -1.85 -3.14
CA ILE A 99 8.48 -3.17 -2.64
C ILE A 99 7.39 -2.99 -1.60
N GLN A 100 6.32 -3.74 -1.74
CA GLN A 100 5.22 -3.81 -0.80
C GLN A 100 5.15 -5.20 -0.20
N TYR A 101 5.21 -5.30 1.12
CA TYR A 101 4.89 -6.52 1.84
C TYR A 101 3.55 -6.36 2.53
N VAL A 102 2.66 -7.34 2.34
CA VAL A 102 1.38 -7.44 3.00
C VAL A 102 1.36 -8.75 3.75
N GLY A 103 1.15 -8.68 5.06
CA GLY A 103 1.16 -9.82 5.97
C GLY A 103 -0.15 -9.95 6.75
N ASN A 104 -0.56 -11.20 6.98
CA ASN A 104 -1.77 -11.59 7.67
C ASN A 104 -3.03 -10.92 7.09
N LEU A 105 -3.14 -10.87 5.77
CA LEU A 105 -4.34 -10.38 5.08
C LEU A 105 -5.48 -11.37 5.23
N TYR A 106 -6.61 -10.96 5.81
CA TYR A 106 -7.80 -11.80 5.93
C TYR A 106 -8.58 -11.87 4.61
N LYS A 107 -8.39 -12.95 3.84
CA LYS A 107 -9.09 -13.20 2.56
C LYS A 107 -10.53 -13.68 2.74
N THR A 108 -10.78 -14.34 3.86
CA THR A 108 -12.07 -14.84 4.31
C THR A 108 -12.11 -14.70 5.83
N VAL A 109 -13.28 -14.36 6.39
CA VAL A 109 -13.49 -14.25 7.85
C VAL A 109 -14.49 -15.27 8.38
N LYS A 110 -15.40 -15.77 7.52
CA LYS A 110 -16.38 -16.83 7.82
C LYS A 110 -16.39 -17.84 6.66
N PRO A 111 -16.47 -19.17 6.89
CA PRO A 111 -16.62 -19.84 8.18
C PRO A 111 -15.34 -19.87 9.02
N GLU A 112 -14.17 -19.93 8.37
CA GLU A 112 -12.87 -19.89 9.05
C GLU A 112 -11.99 -18.77 8.46
N PRO A 113 -11.21 -18.07 9.30
CA PRO A 113 -10.32 -17.02 8.82
C PRO A 113 -9.17 -17.59 7.99
N VAL A 114 -9.10 -17.24 6.71
CA VAL A 114 -7.97 -17.59 5.84
C VAL A 114 -7.09 -16.36 5.67
N LYS A 115 -5.80 -16.52 5.99
CA LYS A 115 -4.79 -15.48 5.86
C LYS A 115 -3.94 -15.67 4.61
N GLU A 116 -3.47 -14.57 4.04
CA GLU A 116 -2.45 -14.59 3.00
C GLU A 116 -1.34 -13.57 3.28
N ASN A 117 -0.15 -13.89 2.79
CA ASN A 117 1.00 -13.02 2.79
C ASN A 117 1.54 -12.93 1.37
N PHE A 118 1.90 -11.73 0.92
CA PHE A 118 2.51 -11.56 -0.38
C PHE A 118 3.48 -10.38 -0.40
N VAL A 119 4.41 -10.44 -1.34
CA VAL A 119 5.37 -9.38 -1.62
C VAL A 119 5.20 -8.96 -3.07
N LEU A 120 5.00 -7.67 -3.31
CA LEU A 120 4.91 -7.09 -4.63
C LEU A 120 6.11 -6.19 -4.88
N TRP A 121 6.72 -6.32 -6.04
CA TRP A 121 7.73 -5.40 -6.52
C TRP A 121 7.19 -4.65 -7.73
N ASN A 122 7.24 -3.32 -7.66
CA ASN A 122 6.78 -2.44 -8.72
C ASN A 122 7.94 -1.55 -9.16
N ALA A 123 7.98 -1.23 -10.45
CA ALA A 123 8.95 -0.28 -11.00
C ALA A 123 8.30 0.58 -12.09
N ARG A 124 8.79 1.79 -12.24
CA ARG A 124 8.39 2.71 -13.30
C ARG A 124 9.59 3.53 -13.74
N ILE A 125 9.70 3.70 -15.04
CA ILE A 125 10.69 4.53 -15.71
C ILE A 125 9.92 5.55 -16.54
N ASN A 126 10.26 6.82 -16.39
CA ASN A 126 9.80 7.90 -17.24
C ASN A 126 11.01 8.57 -17.87
N TYR A 127 10.92 8.87 -19.15
CA TYR A 127 11.94 9.56 -19.93
C TYR A 127 11.33 10.75 -20.67
N ARG A 128 11.84 11.95 -20.41
CA ARG A 128 11.48 13.17 -21.14
C ARG A 128 12.26 13.23 -22.44
N ALA A 129 11.65 12.77 -23.52
CA ALA A 129 12.26 12.76 -24.85
C ALA A 129 12.40 14.19 -25.39
N LEU A 130 11.34 15.00 -25.26
CA LEU A 130 11.28 16.43 -25.59
C LEU A 130 10.53 17.15 -24.46
N ASP A 131 10.59 18.48 -24.42
CA ASP A 131 9.93 19.24 -23.34
C ASP A 131 8.39 19.05 -23.33
N TRP A 132 7.80 18.74 -24.47
CA TRP A 132 6.38 18.40 -24.65
C TRP A 132 6.10 16.88 -24.71
N LEU A 133 7.12 16.01 -24.66
CA LEU A 133 6.99 14.57 -24.92
C LEU A 133 7.68 13.73 -23.84
N ASN A 134 6.88 12.98 -23.08
CA ASN A 134 7.36 11.98 -22.12
C ASN A 134 7.00 10.57 -22.57
N LEU A 135 7.94 9.64 -22.42
CA LEU A 135 7.73 8.21 -22.56
C LEU A 135 7.71 7.59 -21.17
N PHE A 136 6.80 6.67 -20.91
CA PHE A 136 6.78 5.92 -19.65
C PHE A 136 6.65 4.43 -19.87
N LEU A 137 7.24 3.68 -18.93
CA LEU A 137 7.08 2.25 -18.77
C LEU A 137 6.83 1.97 -17.29
N LYS A 138 5.81 1.18 -16.97
CA LYS A 138 5.44 0.76 -15.62
C LYS A 138 5.34 -0.75 -15.61
N GLY A 139 5.98 -1.38 -14.64
CA GLY A 139 5.83 -2.78 -14.31
C GLY A 139 5.23 -2.94 -12.92
N GLU A 140 4.19 -3.75 -12.81
CA GLU A 140 3.56 -4.10 -11.54
C GLU A 140 3.71 -5.59 -11.26
N ASN A 141 3.83 -5.95 -9.98
CA ASN A 141 4.01 -7.33 -9.52
C ASN A 141 5.13 -8.04 -10.31
N LEU A 142 6.30 -7.41 -10.41
CA LEU A 142 7.45 -7.91 -11.17
C LEU A 142 7.99 -9.26 -10.64
N LEU A 143 7.62 -9.65 -9.42
CA LEU A 143 7.91 -10.98 -8.86
C LEU A 143 6.97 -12.07 -9.38
N GLY A 144 5.92 -11.72 -10.14
CA GLY A 144 4.94 -12.66 -10.67
C GLY A 144 4.15 -13.41 -9.60
N GLN A 145 3.97 -12.81 -8.41
CA GLN A 145 3.29 -13.46 -7.30
C GLN A 145 1.82 -13.70 -7.62
N GLU A 146 1.35 -14.90 -7.32
CA GLU A 146 -0.07 -15.25 -7.27
C GLU A 146 -0.58 -14.92 -5.88
N TYR A 147 -1.57 -14.03 -5.80
CA TYR A 147 -2.17 -13.62 -4.55
C TYR A 147 -3.62 -13.20 -4.78
N GLU A 148 -4.38 -13.16 -3.69
CA GLU A 148 -5.80 -12.86 -3.66
C GLU A 148 -6.08 -11.88 -2.51
N ILE A 149 -6.78 -10.79 -2.79
CA ILE A 149 -7.19 -9.88 -1.70
C ILE A 149 -8.42 -10.45 -0.98
N ASN A 150 -9.35 -11.00 -1.75
CA ASN A 150 -10.53 -11.72 -1.29
C ASN A 150 -10.47 -13.13 -1.87
N ALA A 151 -10.84 -14.13 -1.08
CA ALA A 151 -10.80 -15.51 -1.55
C ALA A 151 -11.62 -15.71 -2.83
N GLY A 152 -11.03 -16.38 -3.83
CA GLY A 152 -11.66 -16.62 -5.13
C GLY A 152 -11.54 -15.47 -6.13
N TYR A 153 -10.82 -14.39 -5.78
CA TYR A 153 -10.52 -13.26 -6.66
C TYR A 153 -9.01 -13.09 -6.82
N PRO A 154 -8.37 -13.87 -7.73
CA PRO A 154 -6.94 -13.77 -7.99
C PRO A 154 -6.59 -12.45 -8.66
N MET A 155 -5.52 -11.84 -8.15
CA MET A 155 -4.98 -10.60 -8.69
C MET A 155 -4.06 -10.90 -9.88
N PRO A 156 -3.90 -9.94 -10.82
CA PRO A 156 -2.98 -10.10 -11.93
C PRO A 156 -1.55 -10.40 -11.46
N LYS A 157 -0.87 -11.28 -12.21
CA LYS A 157 0.59 -11.52 -12.08
C LYS A 157 1.37 -10.30 -12.59
N THR A 158 2.59 -10.52 -13.08
CA THR A 158 3.38 -9.47 -13.71
C THR A 158 2.61 -8.80 -14.84
N THR A 159 2.41 -7.49 -14.73
CA THR A 159 1.81 -6.67 -15.78
C THR A 159 2.74 -5.52 -16.13
N ALA A 160 2.78 -5.16 -17.41
CA ALA A 160 3.60 -4.09 -17.92
C ALA A 160 2.76 -3.16 -18.80
N PHE A 161 2.91 -1.85 -18.58
CA PHE A 161 2.20 -0.81 -19.31
C PHE A 161 3.19 0.24 -19.77
N GLY A 162 3.16 0.55 -21.06
CA GLY A 162 3.97 1.62 -21.64
C GLY A 162 3.07 2.64 -22.34
N GLY A 163 3.55 3.87 -22.44
CA GLY A 163 2.81 4.90 -23.14
C GLY A 163 3.60 6.18 -23.36
N ILE A 164 2.93 7.08 -24.06
CA ILE A 164 3.43 8.40 -24.42
C ILE A 164 2.52 9.43 -23.74
N GLN A 165 3.10 10.46 -23.15
CA GLN A 165 2.40 11.58 -22.55
C GLN A 165 2.84 12.87 -23.24
N LEU A 166 1.87 13.60 -23.79
CA LEU A 166 2.06 14.88 -24.45
C LEU A 166 1.66 16.01 -23.48
N HIS A 167 2.50 17.04 -23.38
CA HIS A 167 2.23 18.26 -22.63
C HIS A 167 2.18 19.43 -23.61
N PHE A 168 1.09 20.22 -23.59
CA PHE A 168 0.88 21.38 -24.46
C PHE A 168 1.07 22.67 -23.69
#